data_AF-A0A6F8XYW4-F1
#
_entry.id   AF-A0A6F8XYW4-F1
#
_cell.length_a   1.000
_cell.length_b   1.000
_cell.length_c   1.000
_cell.angle_alpha   90.00
_cell.angle_beta   90.00
_cell.angle_gamma   90.00
#
_symmetry.space_group_name_H-M   'P 1'
#
loop_
_entity.id
_entity.type
_entity.pdbx_description
1 polymer ?
#
loop_
_entity_poly.entity_id
_entity_poly.type
_entity_poly.pdbx_seq_one_letter_code
_entity_poly.pdbx_strand_id
1 'polypeptide(L)'
;MSVRRVVLDAVPPAPATTVEGGVAERVTDEAEVWQALVLGLRDYVRKNGFRSVVLGLSGGIDSSVVAAIAVDALGPDRVVGVSMPSQHSSEHSRDDAADLAKRTGLDYRIEPIQPMVDAFLANMSLSGLAVENLQARVRGVILMALSNQEGHLVLTTGNKSELAVGYSTLYGDSVGGFNPLKDVPKTMVWTLARWRDAEAERRGTEPPIPENAISKAPSAELRPGQLDTDSLPDYSELDVILMGYIDGDKGRDDLIAEGHDPAVIDKVLRMVDISEYKRRQSAPGTKISIKAFGRDRRLPITNRWREPSDR
;
A
#
# COMPACT_ATOMS: atom_id res chain seq x y z
N MET A 1 -35.24 17.05 -0.52
CA MET A 1 -34.71 16.72 0.83
C MET A 1 -35.53 17.52 1.84
N SER A 2 -36.44 16.89 2.58
CA SER A 2 -37.27 17.59 3.58
C SER A 2 -36.56 17.52 4.93
N VAL A 3 -36.07 18.65 5.42
CA VAL A 3 -35.51 18.72 6.78
C VAL A 3 -36.67 18.78 7.75
N ARG A 4 -36.88 17.70 8.53
CA ARG A 4 -37.87 17.67 9.60
C ARG A 4 -37.24 18.24 10.87
N ARG A 5 -37.64 19.45 11.23
CA ARG A 5 -37.28 20.05 12.52
C ARG A 5 -38.13 19.39 13.60
N VAL A 6 -37.49 18.69 14.53
CA VAL A 6 -38.13 18.16 15.74
C VAL A 6 -37.75 19.07 16.88
N VAL A 7 -38.72 19.76 17.46
CA VAL A 7 -38.55 20.49 18.72
C VAL A 7 -38.92 19.52 19.82
N LEU A 8 -38.00 19.27 20.75
CA LEU A 8 -38.26 18.44 21.91
C LEU A 8 -38.81 19.33 23.02
N ASP A 9 -39.95 18.96 23.60
CA ASP A 9 -40.61 19.70 24.68
C ASP A 9 -39.88 19.57 26.03
N ALA A 10 -38.97 18.59 26.14
CA ALA A 10 -38.14 18.36 27.31
C ALA A 10 -36.78 17.75 26.90
N VAL A 11 -35.77 17.98 27.73
CA VAL A 11 -34.48 17.29 27.60
C VAL A 11 -34.70 15.79 27.81
N PRO A 12 -34.20 14.90 26.94
CA PRO A 12 -34.29 13.45 27.16
C PRO A 12 -33.75 13.09 28.54
N PRO A 13 -34.38 12.14 29.26
CA PRO A 13 -33.85 11.69 30.55
C PRO A 13 -32.42 11.20 30.36
N ALA A 14 -31.58 11.42 31.37
CA ALA A 14 -30.24 10.84 31.38
C ALA A 14 -30.35 9.31 31.15
N PRO A 15 -29.41 8.68 30.42
CA PRO A 15 -29.43 7.24 30.21
C PRO A 15 -29.58 6.53 31.57
N ALA A 16 -30.52 5.58 31.65
CA ALA A 16 -30.78 4.84 32.89
C ALA A 16 -29.56 4.03 33.36
N THR A 17 -28.65 3.72 32.43
CA THR A 17 -27.40 3.03 32.70
C THR A 17 -26.31 4.04 33.08
N THR A 18 -25.95 4.07 34.36
CA THR A 18 -24.66 4.62 34.79
C THR A 18 -23.56 3.71 34.28
N VAL A 19 -22.77 4.19 33.32
CA VAL A 19 -21.55 3.50 32.89
C VAL A 19 -20.48 3.81 33.92
N GLU A 20 -20.03 2.80 34.66
CA GLU A 20 -18.83 2.94 35.48
C GLU A 20 -17.62 3.07 34.54
N GLY A 21 -16.89 4.18 34.67
CA GLY A 21 -15.65 4.37 33.93
C GLY A 21 -14.59 3.37 34.38
N GLY A 22 -13.76 2.91 33.45
CA GLY A 22 -12.62 2.04 33.72
C GLY A 22 -11.38 2.48 32.95
N VAL A 23 -10.22 1.97 33.35
CA VAL A 23 -8.97 2.13 32.60
C VAL A 23 -8.86 0.96 31.63
N ALA A 24 -8.93 1.24 30.34
CA ALA A 24 -8.61 0.24 29.32
C ALA A 24 -7.09 0.09 29.21
N GLU A 25 -6.64 -1.13 28.94
CA GLU A 25 -5.25 -1.35 28.56
C GLU A 25 -4.95 -0.61 27.25
N ARG A 26 -3.81 0.10 27.22
CA ARG A 26 -3.38 0.79 26.01
C ARG A 26 -3.05 -0.24 24.94
N VAL A 27 -3.66 -0.11 23.77
CA VAL A 27 -3.28 -0.88 22.58
C VAL A 27 -1.87 -0.52 22.14
N THR A 28 -1.08 -1.49 21.66
CA THR A 28 0.25 -1.17 21.10
C THR A 28 0.10 -0.30 19.85
N ASP A 29 1.14 0.44 19.50
CA ASP A 29 1.09 1.35 18.36
C ASP A 29 0.83 0.59 17.04
N GLU A 30 1.37 -0.62 16.88
CA GLU A 30 1.09 -1.49 15.73
C GLU A 30 -0.37 -1.94 15.69
N ALA A 31 -0.94 -2.27 16.86
CA ALA A 31 -2.33 -2.67 16.98
C ALA A 31 -3.29 -1.52 16.63
N GLU A 32 -2.97 -0.30 17.08
CA GLU A 32 -3.73 0.91 16.75
C GLU A 32 -3.71 1.16 15.24
N VAL A 33 -2.51 1.15 14.64
CA VAL A 33 -2.33 1.34 13.19
C VAL A 33 -3.08 0.26 12.42
N TRP A 34 -2.89 -1.03 12.74
CA TRP A 34 -3.57 -2.13 12.06
C TRP A 34 -5.09 -1.98 12.11
N GLN A 35 -5.65 -1.66 13.28
CA GLN A 35 -7.09 -1.45 13.44
C GLN A 35 -7.60 -0.27 12.61
N ALA A 36 -6.82 0.82 12.52
CA ALA A 36 -7.16 1.95 11.66
C ALA A 36 -7.20 1.54 10.17
N LEU A 37 -6.22 0.76 9.70
CA LEU A 37 -6.17 0.27 8.33
C LEU A 37 -7.36 -0.66 8.01
N VAL A 38 -7.63 -1.61 8.90
CA VAL A 38 -8.78 -2.54 8.82
C VAL A 38 -10.10 -1.78 8.80
N LEU A 39 -10.28 -0.82 9.70
CA LEU A 39 -11.49 0.00 9.76
C LEU A 39 -11.66 0.84 8.49
N GLY A 40 -10.60 1.49 8.03
CA GLY A 40 -10.62 2.31 6.81
C GLY A 40 -11.04 1.52 5.58
N LEU A 41 -10.45 0.34 5.37
CA LEU A 41 -10.82 -0.55 4.27
C LEU A 41 -12.27 -1.06 4.41
N ARG A 42 -12.64 -1.57 5.60
CA ARG A 42 -13.99 -2.09 5.87
C ARG A 42 -15.06 -1.05 5.59
N ASP A 43 -14.84 0.18 6.06
CA ASP A 43 -15.78 1.28 5.87
C ASP A 43 -15.85 1.70 4.40
N TYR A 44 -14.71 1.80 3.71
CA TYR A 44 -14.72 2.17 2.30
C TYR A 44 -15.49 1.15 1.46
N VAL A 45 -15.28 -0.14 1.68
CA VAL A 45 -16.02 -1.21 1.00
C VAL A 45 -17.52 -1.14 1.31
N ARG A 46 -17.89 -1.13 2.60
CA ARG A 46 -19.30 -1.20 3.02
C ARG A 46 -20.09 0.05 2.65
N LYS A 47 -19.55 1.24 2.89
CA LYS A 47 -20.26 2.52 2.68
C LYS A 47 -20.45 2.82 1.19
N ASN A 48 -19.62 2.25 0.32
CA ASN A 48 -19.76 2.37 -1.14
C ASN A 48 -20.48 1.18 -1.79
N GLY A 49 -20.98 0.21 -1.01
CA GLY A 49 -21.80 -0.90 -1.51
C GLY A 49 -21.04 -2.05 -2.17
N PHE A 50 -19.70 -2.05 -2.10
CA PHE A 50 -18.91 -3.20 -2.54
C PHE A 50 -19.09 -4.37 -1.58
N ARG A 51 -19.06 -5.60 -2.12
CA ARG A 51 -19.23 -6.84 -1.34
C ARG A 51 -17.93 -7.60 -1.11
N SER A 52 -16.91 -7.30 -1.89
CA SER A 52 -15.67 -8.08 -2.01
C SER A 52 -14.56 -7.23 -2.63
N VAL A 53 -13.32 -7.66 -2.45
CA VAL A 53 -12.13 -7.00 -3.00
C VAL A 53 -11.30 -7.97 -3.84
N VAL A 54 -10.53 -7.42 -4.78
CA VAL A 54 -9.53 -8.16 -5.55
C VAL A 54 -8.19 -7.43 -5.47
N LEU A 55 -7.09 -8.17 -5.38
CA LEU A 55 -5.74 -7.62 -5.35
C LEU A 55 -4.73 -8.54 -6.03
N GLY A 56 -3.66 -7.95 -6.54
CA GLY A 56 -2.51 -8.72 -7.02
C GLY A 56 -1.69 -9.26 -5.85
N LEU A 57 -1.37 -10.56 -5.88
CA LEU A 57 -0.44 -11.19 -4.93
C LEU A 57 0.90 -11.43 -5.63
N SER A 58 1.90 -10.63 -5.29
CA SER A 58 3.26 -10.75 -5.84
C SER A 58 4.13 -11.72 -5.04
N GLY A 59 3.67 -12.18 -3.88
CA GLY A 59 4.48 -12.87 -2.88
C GLY A 59 5.40 -11.94 -2.09
N GLY A 60 5.41 -10.63 -2.39
CA GLY A 60 6.14 -9.62 -1.63
C GLY A 60 5.33 -9.09 -0.45
N ILE A 61 6.05 -8.50 0.52
CA ILE A 61 5.50 -8.09 1.82
C ILE A 61 4.26 -7.18 1.72
N ASP A 62 4.23 -6.20 0.81
CA ASP A 62 3.15 -5.22 0.80
C ASP A 62 1.82 -5.87 0.38
N SER A 63 1.86 -6.73 -0.64
CA SER A 63 0.66 -7.48 -1.07
C SER A 63 0.19 -8.46 0.00
N SER A 64 1.11 -9.10 0.73
CA SER A 64 0.79 -10.01 1.83
C SER A 64 0.11 -9.29 2.99
N VAL A 65 0.63 -8.11 3.38
CA VAL A 65 0.03 -7.28 4.43
C VAL A 65 -1.34 -6.76 4.00
N VAL A 66 -1.51 -6.29 2.76
CA VAL A 66 -2.81 -5.84 2.26
C VAL A 66 -3.83 -6.98 2.25
N ALA A 67 -3.43 -8.19 1.86
CA ALA A 67 -4.31 -9.36 1.89
C ALA A 67 -4.77 -9.67 3.32
N ALA A 68 -3.83 -9.69 4.29
CA ALA A 68 -4.14 -9.91 5.70
C ALA A 68 -5.09 -8.83 6.26
N ILE A 69 -4.85 -7.55 5.95
CA ILE A 69 -5.76 -6.44 6.31
C ILE A 69 -7.15 -6.66 5.69
N ALA A 70 -7.22 -7.08 4.42
CA ALA A 70 -8.48 -7.33 3.73
C ALA A 70 -9.28 -8.47 4.35
N VAL A 71 -8.60 -9.56 4.74
CA VAL A 71 -9.21 -10.69 5.43
C VAL A 71 -9.74 -10.28 6.81
N ASP A 72 -8.96 -9.53 7.60
CA ASP A 72 -9.43 -8.99 8.89
C ASP A 72 -10.59 -7.98 8.74
N ALA A 73 -10.63 -7.24 7.63
CA ALA A 73 -11.66 -6.26 7.35
C ALA A 73 -12.99 -6.88 6.91
N LEU A 74 -12.93 -7.92 6.07
CA LEU A 74 -14.09 -8.40 5.29
C LEU A 74 -14.42 -9.88 5.53
N GLY A 75 -13.47 -10.67 6.02
CA GLY A 75 -13.51 -12.13 6.00
C GLY A 75 -12.94 -12.70 4.70
N PRO A 76 -12.37 -13.93 4.72
CA PRO A 76 -11.63 -14.49 3.60
C PRO A 76 -12.50 -14.76 2.35
N ASP A 77 -13.76 -15.14 2.53
CA ASP A 77 -14.72 -15.39 1.43
C ASP A 77 -15.01 -14.15 0.55
N ARG A 78 -14.52 -12.98 0.95
CA ARG A 78 -14.73 -11.70 0.27
C ARG A 78 -13.43 -11.11 -0.28
N VAL A 79 -12.35 -11.87 -0.27
CA VAL A 79 -11.02 -11.45 -0.74
C VAL A 79 -10.57 -12.39 -1.86
N VAL A 80 -10.26 -11.81 -3.02
CA VAL A 80 -9.73 -12.54 -4.18
C VAL A 80 -8.29 -12.10 -4.43
N GLY A 81 -7.34 -13.01 -4.24
CA GLY A 81 -5.93 -12.83 -4.54
C GLY A 81 -5.57 -13.38 -5.92
N VAL A 82 -4.91 -12.57 -6.76
CA VAL A 82 -4.54 -12.98 -8.11
C VAL A 82 -3.02 -12.94 -8.27
N SER A 83 -2.41 -14.11 -8.44
CA SER A 83 -1.01 -14.22 -8.86
C SER A 83 -0.90 -14.03 -10.37
N MET A 84 -0.05 -13.10 -10.80
CA MET A 84 0.07 -12.71 -12.22
C MET A 84 1.52 -12.84 -12.71
N PRO A 85 2.04 -14.08 -12.83
CA PRO A 85 3.45 -14.31 -13.12
C PRO A 85 3.82 -13.98 -14.57
N SER A 86 5.06 -13.53 -14.77
CA SER A 86 5.73 -13.46 -16.07
C SER A 86 6.93 -14.42 -16.09
N GLN A 87 7.69 -14.44 -17.19
CA GLN A 87 8.95 -15.18 -17.27
C GLN A 87 10.02 -14.75 -16.24
N HIS A 88 9.86 -13.56 -15.63
CA HIS A 88 10.79 -13.04 -14.61
C HIS A 88 10.33 -13.34 -13.19
N SER A 89 9.11 -13.86 -13.01
CA SER A 89 8.58 -14.19 -11.70
C SER A 89 9.26 -15.42 -11.13
N SER A 90 9.76 -15.33 -9.90
CA SER A 90 10.43 -16.45 -9.24
C SER A 90 9.43 -17.51 -8.78
N GLU A 91 9.88 -18.77 -8.69
CA GLU A 91 9.07 -19.86 -8.12
C GLU A 91 8.69 -19.56 -6.68
N HIS A 92 9.66 -19.11 -5.87
CA HIS A 92 9.43 -18.71 -4.48
C HIS A 92 8.37 -17.62 -4.32
N SER A 93 8.34 -16.59 -5.18
CA SER A 93 7.29 -15.56 -5.11
C SER A 93 5.88 -16.11 -5.40
N ARG A 94 5.77 -17.14 -6.26
CA ARG A 94 4.49 -17.81 -6.53
C ARG A 94 4.08 -18.72 -5.36
N ASP A 95 5.05 -19.41 -4.76
CA ASP A 95 4.82 -20.26 -3.59
C ASP A 95 4.40 -19.44 -2.38
N ASP A 96 5.06 -18.30 -2.12
CA ASP A 96 4.70 -17.38 -1.03
C ASP A 96 3.26 -16.85 -1.20
N ALA A 97 2.88 -16.48 -2.43
CA ALA A 97 1.51 -16.03 -2.71
C ALA A 97 0.47 -17.13 -2.47
N ALA A 98 0.78 -18.37 -2.87
CA ALA A 98 -0.09 -19.52 -2.65
C ALA A 98 -0.18 -19.92 -1.16
N ASP A 99 0.93 -19.84 -0.42
CA ASP A 99 0.99 -20.14 1.01
C ASP A 99 0.17 -19.12 1.82
N LEU A 100 0.36 -17.81 1.56
CA LEU A 100 -0.47 -16.75 2.12
C LEU A 100 -1.96 -17.03 1.90
N ALA A 101 -2.34 -17.39 0.67
CA ALA A 101 -3.73 -17.66 0.34
C ALA A 101 -4.27 -18.88 1.11
N LYS A 102 -3.47 -19.94 1.22
CA LYS A 102 -3.83 -21.14 1.98
C LYS A 102 -4.03 -20.85 3.48
N ARG A 103 -3.11 -20.11 4.11
CA ARG A 103 -3.16 -19.73 5.53
C ARG A 103 -4.36 -18.86 5.87
N THR A 104 -4.74 -17.98 4.94
CA THR A 104 -5.83 -17.02 5.15
C THR A 104 -7.20 -17.54 4.68
N GLY A 105 -7.23 -18.52 3.78
CA GLY A 105 -8.45 -19.08 3.21
C GLY A 105 -9.11 -18.21 2.13
N LEU A 106 -8.40 -17.21 1.59
CA LEU A 106 -8.91 -16.34 0.52
C LEU A 106 -8.99 -17.09 -0.83
N ASP A 107 -9.83 -16.60 -1.76
CA ASP A 107 -9.90 -17.13 -3.13
C ASP A 107 -8.60 -16.79 -3.88
N TYR A 108 -7.91 -17.81 -4.40
CA TYR A 108 -6.62 -17.66 -5.08
C TYR A 108 -6.68 -18.10 -6.52
N ARG A 109 -6.25 -17.21 -7.41
CA ARG A 109 -6.25 -17.41 -8.86
C ARG A 109 -4.89 -17.12 -9.44
N ILE A 110 -4.59 -17.76 -10.58
CA ILE A 110 -3.34 -17.57 -11.31
C ILE A 110 -3.69 -17.12 -12.73
N GLU A 111 -3.27 -15.91 -13.10
CA GLU A 111 -3.51 -15.29 -14.40
C GLU A 111 -2.16 -14.84 -15.02
N PRO A 112 -1.44 -15.73 -15.73
CA PRO A 112 -0.13 -15.41 -16.29
C PRO A 112 -0.19 -14.27 -17.30
N ILE A 113 0.77 -13.34 -17.23
CA ILE A 113 0.76 -12.14 -18.09
C ILE A 113 1.57 -12.30 -19.38
N GLN A 114 2.42 -13.32 -19.46
CA GLN A 114 3.38 -13.48 -20.55
C GLN A 114 2.73 -13.44 -21.94
N PRO A 115 1.61 -14.14 -22.22
CA PRO A 115 0.98 -14.09 -23.54
C PRO A 115 0.54 -12.69 -23.96
N MET A 116 0.01 -11.90 -23.03
CA MET A 116 -0.41 -10.52 -23.31
C MET A 116 0.81 -9.62 -23.53
N VAL A 117 1.87 -9.78 -22.74
CA VAL A 117 3.12 -9.03 -22.90
C VAL A 117 3.75 -9.33 -24.27
N ASP A 118 3.80 -10.61 -24.67
CA ASP A 118 4.34 -11.03 -25.97
C ASP A 118 3.55 -10.44 -27.13
N ALA A 119 2.22 -10.36 -27.01
CA ALA A 119 1.37 -9.72 -28.01
C ALA A 119 1.70 -8.22 -28.20
N PHE A 120 1.99 -7.49 -27.12
CA PHE A 120 2.46 -6.12 -27.24
C PHE A 120 3.85 -6.03 -27.87
N LEU A 121 4.80 -6.89 -27.47
CA LEU A 121 6.16 -6.89 -28.01
C LEU A 121 6.23 -7.31 -29.48
N ALA A 122 5.29 -8.15 -29.95
CA ALA A 122 5.16 -8.51 -31.36
C ALA A 122 4.70 -7.33 -32.24
N ASN A 123 4.03 -6.33 -31.66
CA ASN A 123 3.43 -5.21 -32.39
C ASN A 123 4.09 -3.86 -32.09
N MET A 124 5.01 -3.80 -31.11
CA MET A 124 5.67 -2.58 -30.68
C MET A 124 7.14 -2.84 -30.36
N SER A 125 8.02 -1.95 -30.82
CA SER A 125 9.45 -1.99 -30.46
C SER A 125 9.68 -1.34 -29.10
N LEU A 126 9.57 -2.13 -28.02
CA LEU A 126 9.80 -1.70 -26.64
C LEU A 126 11.08 -2.30 -26.07
N SER A 127 11.76 -1.57 -25.17
CA SER A 127 12.95 -2.06 -24.47
C SER A 127 13.11 -1.43 -23.08
N GLY A 128 13.93 -2.06 -22.23
CA GLY A 128 14.27 -1.59 -20.88
C GLY A 128 13.04 -1.27 -20.03
N LEU A 129 13.04 -0.11 -19.39
CA LEU A 129 11.97 0.37 -18.50
C LEU A 129 10.58 0.36 -19.15
N ALA A 130 10.49 0.50 -20.49
CA ALA A 130 9.20 0.43 -21.16
C ALA A 130 8.55 -0.96 -21.07
N VAL A 131 9.36 -2.03 -21.14
CA VAL A 131 8.90 -3.42 -21.01
C VAL A 131 8.55 -3.76 -19.56
N GLU A 132 9.34 -3.26 -18.60
CA GLU A 132 9.04 -3.39 -17.17
C GLU A 132 7.67 -2.76 -16.84
N ASN A 133 7.47 -1.51 -17.28
CA ASN A 133 6.20 -0.80 -17.07
C ASN A 133 5.03 -1.45 -17.83
N LEU A 134 5.26 -2.05 -18.99
CA LEU A 134 4.23 -2.78 -19.72
C LEU A 134 3.70 -3.96 -18.90
N GLN A 135 4.59 -4.76 -18.29
CA GLN A 135 4.20 -5.87 -17.43
C GLN A 135 3.31 -5.40 -16.27
N ALA A 136 3.69 -4.32 -15.58
CA ALA A 136 2.89 -3.75 -14.51
C ALA A 136 1.50 -3.29 -15.01
N ARG A 137 1.40 -2.67 -16.20
CA ARG A 137 0.13 -2.26 -16.80
C ARG A 137 -0.76 -3.43 -17.18
N VAL A 138 -0.20 -4.51 -17.72
CA VAL A 138 -0.97 -5.73 -18.03
C VAL A 138 -1.60 -6.31 -16.77
N ARG A 139 -0.87 -6.34 -15.65
CA ARG A 139 -1.42 -6.74 -14.34
C ARG A 139 -2.58 -5.85 -13.91
N GLY A 140 -2.43 -4.53 -14.05
CA GLY A 140 -3.51 -3.58 -13.80
C GLY A 140 -4.76 -3.83 -14.65
N VAL A 141 -4.59 -4.14 -15.94
CA VAL A 141 -5.70 -4.49 -16.85
C VAL A 141 -6.43 -5.76 -16.39
N ILE A 142 -5.70 -6.81 -15.99
CA ILE A 142 -6.31 -8.06 -15.50
C ILE A 142 -7.15 -7.80 -14.25
N LEU A 143 -6.61 -7.10 -13.25
CA LEU A 143 -7.33 -6.79 -12.01
C LEU A 143 -8.58 -5.96 -12.28
N MET A 144 -8.50 -4.97 -13.16
CA MET A 144 -9.65 -4.15 -13.55
C MET A 144 -10.68 -4.95 -14.35
N ALA A 145 -10.25 -5.88 -15.21
CA ALA A 145 -11.16 -6.75 -15.96
C ALA A 145 -11.96 -7.66 -15.01
N LEU A 146 -11.29 -8.30 -14.04
CA LEU A 146 -11.94 -9.11 -13.00
C LEU A 146 -12.89 -8.27 -12.14
N SER A 147 -12.45 -7.08 -11.71
CA SER A 147 -13.31 -6.11 -11.01
C SER A 147 -14.57 -5.77 -11.80
N ASN A 148 -14.45 -5.49 -13.09
CA ASN A 148 -15.60 -5.15 -13.94
C ASN A 148 -16.54 -6.34 -14.15
N GLN A 149 -16.00 -7.54 -14.27
CA GLN A 149 -16.77 -8.77 -14.50
C GLN A 149 -17.50 -9.25 -13.24
N GLU A 150 -16.85 -9.15 -12.08
CA GLU A 150 -17.28 -9.80 -10.83
C GLU A 150 -17.71 -8.79 -9.74
N GLY A 151 -17.51 -7.49 -9.97
CA GLY A 151 -17.93 -6.43 -9.06
C GLY A 151 -17.06 -6.26 -7.81
N HIS A 152 -15.81 -6.73 -7.86
CA HIS A 152 -14.85 -6.55 -6.78
C HIS A 152 -14.27 -5.13 -6.76
N LEU A 153 -13.95 -4.60 -5.57
CA LEU A 153 -13.10 -3.41 -5.47
C LEU A 153 -11.63 -3.79 -5.63
N VAL A 154 -10.92 -3.22 -6.60
CA VAL A 154 -9.47 -3.41 -6.73
C VAL A 154 -8.73 -2.69 -5.62
N LEU A 155 -7.89 -3.40 -4.86
CA LEU A 155 -6.94 -2.82 -3.91
C LEU A 155 -5.56 -2.69 -4.53
N THR A 156 -4.93 -1.53 -4.37
CA THR A 156 -3.50 -1.37 -4.67
C THR A 156 -2.66 -1.61 -3.44
N THR A 157 -1.38 -1.94 -3.63
CA THR A 157 -0.50 -2.39 -2.54
C THR A 157 0.69 -1.47 -2.28
N GLY A 158 0.81 -0.36 -3.00
CA GLY A 158 1.94 0.55 -2.83
C GLY A 158 1.97 1.23 -1.46
N ASN A 159 3.15 1.29 -0.83
CA ASN A 159 3.34 1.90 0.49
C ASN A 159 3.72 3.39 0.40
N LYS A 160 3.71 4.12 1.54
CA LYS A 160 3.99 5.57 1.59
C LYS A 160 5.36 5.90 0.98
N SER A 161 6.36 5.04 1.19
CA SER A 161 7.74 5.23 0.72
C SER A 161 7.82 5.19 -0.80
N GLU A 162 7.24 4.17 -1.42
CA GLU A 162 7.14 4.03 -2.88
C GLU A 162 6.37 5.20 -3.50
N LEU A 163 5.23 5.57 -2.91
CA LEU A 163 4.43 6.69 -3.37
C LEU A 163 5.19 8.03 -3.24
N ALA A 164 5.98 8.18 -2.17
CA ALA A 164 6.76 9.38 -1.93
C ALA A 164 7.77 9.62 -3.05
N VAL A 165 8.60 8.62 -3.36
CA VAL A 165 9.65 8.75 -4.37
C VAL A 165 9.19 8.37 -5.79
N GLY A 166 7.92 8.02 -5.95
CA GLY A 166 7.32 7.63 -7.22
C GLY A 166 7.87 6.33 -7.79
N TYR A 167 8.26 5.39 -6.92
CA TYR A 167 8.66 4.04 -7.27
C TYR A 167 7.43 3.19 -7.59
N SER A 168 6.76 3.56 -8.69
CA SER A 168 5.50 2.97 -9.12
C SER A 168 5.33 3.14 -10.62
N THR A 169 4.55 2.25 -11.23
CA THR A 169 4.11 2.36 -12.61
C THR A 169 2.73 3.00 -12.64
N LEU A 170 2.63 4.17 -13.28
CA LEU A 170 1.33 4.79 -13.53
C LEU A 170 0.50 3.88 -14.44
N TYR A 171 -0.70 3.58 -13.98
CA TYR A 171 -1.64 2.63 -14.59
C TYR A 171 -1.18 1.15 -14.56
N GLY A 172 -0.17 0.83 -13.74
CA GLY A 172 0.21 -0.54 -13.39
C GLY A 172 -0.21 -0.87 -11.95
N ASP A 173 0.77 -0.99 -11.07
CA ASP A 173 0.58 -1.21 -9.62
C ASP A 173 -0.24 -0.12 -8.91
N SER A 174 -0.37 1.06 -9.53
CA SER A 174 -1.18 2.17 -9.03
C SER A 174 -2.68 2.10 -9.39
N VAL A 175 -3.12 1.10 -10.16
CA VAL A 175 -4.52 0.96 -10.59
C VAL A 175 -5.36 0.28 -9.51
N GLY A 176 -6.27 1.04 -8.92
CA GLY A 176 -7.29 0.48 -8.04
C GLY A 176 -8.20 1.54 -7.45
N GLY A 177 -9.19 1.09 -6.67
CA GLY A 177 -10.19 1.95 -6.05
C GLY A 177 -9.86 2.34 -4.60
N PHE A 178 -8.97 1.61 -3.92
CA PHE A 178 -8.50 1.92 -2.58
C PHE A 178 -7.10 1.35 -2.32
N ASN A 179 -6.29 2.02 -1.50
CA ASN A 179 -4.97 1.58 -1.09
C ASN A 179 -4.85 1.57 0.44
N PRO A 180 -4.91 0.39 1.09
CA PRO A 180 -4.74 0.31 2.54
C PRO A 180 -3.39 0.79 3.05
N LEU A 181 -2.30 0.64 2.29
CA LEU A 181 -0.93 1.02 2.72
C LEU A 181 -0.49 2.41 2.25
N LYS A 182 -1.40 3.20 1.67
CA LYS A 182 -1.09 4.51 1.08
C LYS A 182 -0.24 5.43 1.97
N ASP A 183 -0.49 5.40 3.27
CA ASP A 183 0.13 6.27 4.26
C ASP A 183 0.99 5.50 5.29
N VAL A 184 1.41 4.28 4.96
CA VAL A 184 2.25 3.41 5.80
C VAL A 184 3.66 3.36 5.20
N PRO A 185 4.72 3.83 5.89
CA PRO A 185 6.10 3.68 5.44
C PRO A 185 6.52 2.20 5.33
N LYS A 186 7.44 1.88 4.41
CA LYS A 186 7.91 0.50 4.18
C LYS A 186 8.43 -0.16 5.46
N THR A 187 9.22 0.58 6.24
CA THR A 187 9.73 0.13 7.55
C THR A 187 8.60 -0.34 8.47
N MET A 188 7.50 0.42 8.52
CA MET A 188 6.32 0.07 9.30
C MET A 188 5.54 -1.12 8.71
N VAL A 189 5.54 -1.32 7.38
CA VAL A 189 4.91 -2.51 6.77
C VAL A 189 5.53 -3.80 7.33
N TRP A 190 6.86 -3.89 7.44
CA TRP A 190 7.51 -5.05 8.07
C TRP A 190 7.18 -5.19 9.56
N THR A 191 7.11 -4.08 10.29
CA THR A 191 6.73 -4.08 11.71
C THR A 191 5.30 -4.61 11.90
N LEU A 192 4.37 -4.14 11.07
CA LEU A 192 2.97 -4.58 11.09
C LEU A 192 2.81 -6.05 10.71
N ALA A 193 3.58 -6.54 9.72
CA ALA A 193 3.56 -7.95 9.35
C ALA A 193 3.98 -8.84 10.52
N ARG A 194 5.14 -8.56 11.12
CA ARG A 194 5.63 -9.29 12.30
C ARG A 194 4.67 -9.22 13.47
N TRP A 195 4.11 -8.04 13.74
CA TRP A 195 3.11 -7.87 14.79
C TRP A 195 1.86 -8.71 14.53
N ARG A 196 1.35 -8.76 13.29
CA ARG A 196 0.12 -9.47 12.93
C ARG A 196 0.29 -10.99 13.05
N ASP A 197 1.44 -11.51 12.67
CA ASP A 197 1.78 -12.92 12.83
C ASP A 197 1.94 -13.27 14.31
N ALA A 198 2.67 -12.47 15.09
CA ALA A 198 2.78 -12.67 16.53
C ALA A 198 1.42 -12.59 17.25
N GLU A 199 0.50 -11.74 16.78
CA GLU A 199 -0.87 -11.67 17.29
C GLU A 199 -1.70 -12.91 16.94
N ALA A 200 -1.50 -13.50 15.75
CA ALA A 200 -2.12 -14.77 15.41
C ALA A 200 -1.65 -15.89 16.34
N GLU A 201 -0.33 -15.97 16.60
CA GLU A 201 0.25 -16.96 17.50
C GLU A 201 -0.27 -16.79 18.94
N ARG A 202 -0.32 -15.55 19.45
CA ARG A 202 -0.89 -15.23 20.76
C ARG A 202 -2.34 -15.70 20.89
N ARG A 203 -3.10 -15.67 19.80
CA ARG A 203 -4.50 -16.13 19.73
C ARG A 203 -4.64 -17.63 19.43
N GLY A 204 -3.54 -18.36 19.24
CA GLY A 204 -3.56 -19.78 18.88
C GLY A 204 -4.08 -20.04 17.45
N THR A 205 -3.93 -19.07 16.55
CA THR A 205 -4.29 -19.17 15.13
C THR A 205 -3.04 -19.18 14.25
N GLU A 206 -3.17 -19.72 13.04
CA GLU A 206 -2.05 -19.76 12.08
C GLU A 206 -1.63 -18.33 11.66
N PRO A 207 -0.32 -18.00 11.68
CA PRO A 207 0.20 -16.74 11.17
C PRO A 207 -0.13 -16.56 9.69
N PRO A 208 -0.86 -15.50 9.30
CA PRO A 208 -1.31 -15.34 7.92
C PRO A 208 -0.17 -15.08 6.93
N ILE A 209 0.89 -14.36 7.32
CA ILE A 209 1.92 -13.89 6.38
C ILE A 209 3.09 -14.90 6.35
N PRO A 210 3.52 -15.37 5.17
CA PRO A 210 4.69 -16.25 5.07
C PRO A 210 5.99 -15.53 5.47
N GLU A 211 6.85 -16.18 6.27
CA GLU A 211 8.13 -15.63 6.74
C GLU A 211 9.06 -15.20 5.59
N ASN A 212 9.03 -15.93 4.47
CA ASN A 212 9.80 -15.56 3.28
C ASN A 212 9.36 -14.21 2.70
N ALA A 213 8.07 -13.89 2.76
CA ALA A 213 7.57 -12.59 2.30
C ALA A 213 8.11 -11.44 3.17
N ILE A 214 8.39 -11.71 4.45
CA ILE A 214 8.95 -10.73 5.41
C ILE A 214 10.47 -10.58 5.24
N SER A 215 11.18 -11.69 5.09
CA SER A 215 12.64 -11.74 5.16
C SER A 215 13.34 -11.52 3.81
N LYS A 216 12.67 -11.74 2.67
CA LYS A 216 13.27 -11.53 1.36
C LYS A 216 13.41 -10.06 0.99
N ALA A 217 14.40 -9.76 0.15
CA ALA A 217 14.61 -8.42 -0.36
C ALA A 217 13.43 -7.96 -1.24
N PRO A 218 12.93 -6.72 -1.10
CA PRO A 218 11.88 -6.17 -1.95
C PRO A 218 12.25 -6.13 -3.44
N SER A 219 11.30 -6.53 -4.28
CA SER A 219 11.42 -6.51 -5.73
C SER A 219 10.05 -6.50 -6.41
N ALA A 220 9.96 -5.85 -7.57
CA ALA A 220 8.80 -5.93 -8.47
C ALA A 220 8.89 -7.09 -9.50
N GLU A 221 10.02 -7.80 -9.56
CA GLU A 221 10.30 -8.92 -10.48
C GLU A 221 9.92 -8.63 -11.96
N LEU A 222 10.21 -7.42 -12.45
CA LEU A 222 9.92 -6.98 -13.82
C LEU A 222 11.07 -7.25 -14.80
N ARG A 223 12.26 -7.51 -14.27
CA ARG A 223 13.46 -7.91 -15.03
C ARG A 223 14.29 -8.91 -14.20
N PRO A 224 15.20 -9.69 -14.81
CA PRO A 224 16.02 -10.65 -14.08
C PRO A 224 16.83 -10.00 -12.94
N GLY A 225 16.75 -10.57 -11.74
CA GLY A 225 17.55 -10.14 -10.58
C GLY A 225 17.24 -8.73 -10.06
N GLN A 226 16.08 -8.16 -10.40
CA GLN A 226 15.68 -6.82 -9.95
C GLN A 226 15.61 -6.75 -8.42
N LEU A 227 16.14 -5.66 -7.85
CA LEU A 227 15.90 -5.26 -6.46
C LEU A 227 15.49 -3.79 -6.39
N ASP A 228 14.72 -3.42 -5.38
CA ASP A 228 14.34 -2.02 -5.15
C ASP A 228 15.59 -1.13 -4.91
N THR A 229 16.59 -1.68 -4.24
CA THR A 229 17.88 -1.05 -3.94
C THR A 229 18.73 -0.77 -5.18
N ASP A 230 18.37 -1.32 -6.35
CA ASP A 230 18.99 -0.92 -7.63
C ASP A 230 18.70 0.56 -7.94
N SER A 231 17.61 1.11 -7.40
CA SER A 231 17.11 2.45 -7.71
C SER A 231 16.96 3.34 -6.48
N LEU A 232 16.67 2.75 -5.31
CA LEU A 232 16.41 3.46 -4.06
C LEU A 232 17.57 3.27 -3.07
N PRO A 233 17.75 4.20 -2.11
CA PRO A 233 18.48 3.91 -0.88
C PRO A 233 17.82 2.75 -0.11
N ASP A 234 18.50 2.22 0.91
CA ASP A 234 17.87 1.28 1.82
C ASP A 234 16.64 1.91 2.48
N TYR A 235 15.59 1.13 2.68
CA TYR A 235 14.32 1.65 3.21
C TYR A 235 14.45 2.22 4.63
N SER A 236 15.38 1.72 5.45
CA SER A 236 15.63 2.27 6.79
C SER A 236 16.18 3.69 6.74
N GLU A 237 17.03 4.01 5.77
CA GLU A 237 17.54 5.37 5.53
C GLU A 237 16.50 6.23 4.81
N LEU A 238 15.89 5.68 3.76
CA LEU A 238 14.88 6.37 2.96
C LEU A 238 13.72 6.86 3.82
N ASP A 239 13.15 6.00 4.66
CA ASP A 239 11.95 6.35 5.45
C ASP A 239 12.23 7.43 6.48
N VAL A 240 13.44 7.48 7.06
CA VAL A 240 13.85 8.54 7.99
C VAL A 240 13.92 9.89 7.28
N ILE A 241 14.56 9.93 6.10
CA ILE A 241 14.64 11.14 5.27
C ILE A 241 13.23 11.59 4.84
N LEU A 242 12.39 10.66 4.40
CA LEU A 242 11.02 10.94 3.99
C LEU A 242 10.18 11.48 5.16
N MET A 243 10.31 10.92 6.36
CA MET A 243 9.60 11.39 7.55
C MET A 243 10.04 12.82 7.91
N GLY A 244 11.34 13.12 7.88
CA GLY A 244 11.85 14.47 8.10
C GLY A 244 11.32 15.47 7.07
N TYR A 245 11.44 15.14 5.78
CA TYR A 245 11.08 16.05 4.69
C TYR A 245 9.57 16.24 4.50
N ILE A 246 8.78 15.18 4.66
CA ILE A 246 7.33 15.20 4.41
C ILE A 246 6.57 15.55 5.67
N ASP A 247 6.74 14.76 6.73
CA ASP A 247 5.97 14.92 7.96
C ASP A 247 6.53 16.08 8.82
N GLY A 248 7.86 16.23 8.85
CA GLY A 248 8.56 17.26 9.63
C GLY A 248 8.78 18.62 8.94
N ASP A 249 8.50 18.75 7.63
CA ASP A 249 8.84 19.94 6.80
C ASP A 249 10.32 20.37 6.90
N LYS A 250 11.22 19.43 7.17
CA LYS A 250 12.66 19.72 7.26
C LYS A 250 13.22 20.05 5.88
N GLY A 251 14.11 21.04 5.82
CA GLY A 251 14.87 21.35 4.61
C GLY A 251 16.06 20.41 4.42
N ARG A 252 16.79 20.59 3.32
CA ARG A 252 18.03 19.84 3.07
C ARG A 252 19.05 19.99 4.20
N ASP A 253 19.29 21.21 4.66
CA ASP A 253 20.33 21.50 5.65
C ASP A 253 20.01 20.91 7.03
N ASP A 254 18.73 20.85 7.39
CA ASP A 254 18.27 20.18 8.61
C ASP A 254 18.58 18.68 8.57
N LEU A 255 18.35 18.03 7.43
CA LEU A 255 18.64 16.60 7.25
C LEU A 255 20.15 16.32 7.25
N ILE A 256 20.98 17.24 6.74
CA ILE A 256 22.44 17.14 6.84
C ILE A 256 22.89 17.28 8.29
N ALA A 257 22.31 18.23 9.04
CA ALA A 257 22.61 18.42 10.46
C ALA A 257 22.25 17.19 11.31
N GLU A 258 21.30 16.37 10.85
CA GLU A 258 20.91 15.08 11.45
C GLU A 258 21.86 13.92 11.09
N GLY A 259 22.85 14.16 10.22
CA GLY A 259 23.92 13.22 9.89
C GLY A 259 23.65 12.35 8.66
N HIS A 260 22.65 12.69 7.85
CA HIS A 260 22.38 11.99 6.59
C HIS A 260 23.34 12.42 5.46
N ASP A 261 23.67 11.50 4.55
CA ASP A 261 24.54 11.80 3.41
C ASP A 261 23.85 12.81 2.46
N PRO A 262 24.48 13.97 2.17
CA PRO A 262 23.96 14.97 1.24
C PRO A 262 23.56 14.40 -0.13
N ALA A 263 24.33 13.45 -0.67
CA ALA A 263 24.04 12.85 -1.97
C ALA A 263 22.75 12.00 -1.95
N VAL A 264 22.49 11.32 -0.82
CA VAL A 264 21.27 10.54 -0.62
C VAL A 264 20.09 11.48 -0.44
N ILE A 265 20.22 12.53 0.37
CA ILE A 265 19.18 13.56 0.55
C ILE A 265 18.81 14.16 -0.81
N ASP A 266 19.78 14.66 -1.57
CA ASP A 266 19.57 15.32 -2.86
C ASP A 266 18.83 14.41 -3.86
N LYS A 267 19.18 13.11 -3.86
CA LYS A 267 18.48 12.10 -4.65
C LYS A 267 17.03 11.93 -4.20
N VAL A 268 16.79 11.72 -2.91
CA VAL A 268 15.44 11.48 -2.35
C VAL A 268 14.53 12.68 -2.54
N LEU A 269 14.98 13.89 -2.20
CA LEU A 269 14.17 15.11 -2.34
C LEU A 269 13.76 15.35 -3.80
N ARG A 270 14.71 15.19 -4.73
CA ARG A 270 14.42 15.26 -6.15
C ARG A 270 13.39 14.23 -6.59
N MET A 271 13.50 12.98 -6.13
CA MET A 271 12.53 11.92 -6.46
C MET A 271 11.14 12.24 -5.90
N VAL A 272 11.06 12.83 -4.70
CA VAL A 272 9.79 13.27 -4.11
C VAL A 272 9.15 14.35 -4.98
N ASP A 273 9.89 15.37 -5.38
CA ASP A 273 9.33 16.50 -6.12
C ASP A 273 8.83 16.12 -7.52
N ILE A 274 9.60 15.33 -8.27
CA ILE A 274 9.21 14.93 -9.63
C ILE A 274 8.04 13.95 -9.66
N SER A 275 7.69 13.34 -8.52
CA SER A 275 6.67 12.29 -8.42
C SER A 275 5.27 12.83 -8.10
N GLU A 276 5.09 14.14 -8.02
CA GLU A 276 3.80 14.77 -7.70
C GLU A 276 2.69 14.35 -8.68
N TYR A 277 2.98 14.27 -9.98
CA TYR A 277 1.99 13.88 -10.99
C TYR A 277 1.47 12.45 -10.80
N LYS A 278 2.30 11.53 -10.28
CA LYS A 278 1.89 10.15 -9.96
C LYS A 278 0.99 10.13 -8.74
N ARG A 279 1.39 10.82 -7.66
CA ARG A 279 0.63 10.85 -6.40
C ARG A 279 -0.76 11.45 -6.57
N ARG A 280 -0.92 12.45 -7.44
CA ARG A 280 -2.22 13.07 -7.76
C ARG A 280 -3.23 12.11 -8.40
N GLN A 281 -2.77 10.98 -8.94
CA GLN A 281 -3.59 9.96 -9.60
C GLN A 281 -3.68 8.66 -8.77
N SER A 282 -3.09 8.63 -7.58
CA SER A 282 -3.14 7.45 -6.71
C SER A 282 -4.51 7.25 -6.08
N ALA A 283 -4.94 5.99 -5.95
CA ALA A 283 -6.17 5.61 -5.25
C ALA A 283 -6.24 6.22 -3.84
N PRO A 284 -7.42 6.54 -3.29
CA PRO A 284 -7.55 6.96 -1.89
C PRO A 284 -7.09 5.85 -0.94
N GLY A 285 -6.74 6.20 0.30
CA GLY A 285 -6.25 5.24 1.30
C GLY A 285 -6.41 5.77 2.71
N THR A 286 -6.20 4.89 3.69
CA THR A 286 -6.25 5.24 5.12
C THR A 286 -5.08 6.15 5.47
N LYS A 287 -5.36 7.27 6.13
CA LYS A 287 -4.34 8.17 6.70
C LYS A 287 -4.01 7.74 8.12
N ILE A 288 -2.73 7.58 8.44
CA ILE A 288 -2.25 7.24 9.79
C ILE A 288 -1.18 8.22 10.30
N SER A 289 -0.58 9.01 9.40
CA SER A 289 0.49 9.95 9.72
C SER A 289 -0.05 11.37 9.91
N ILE A 290 0.83 12.29 10.31
CA ILE A 290 0.48 13.71 10.48
C ILE A 290 0.16 14.34 9.12
N LYS A 291 0.97 14.06 8.09
CA LYS A 291 0.77 14.57 6.73
C LYS A 291 0.70 13.44 5.70
N ALA A 292 -0.49 13.27 5.12
CA ALA A 292 -0.69 12.38 3.98
C ALA A 292 -0.55 13.13 2.65
N PHE A 293 -0.17 12.41 1.61
CA PHE A 293 -0.18 12.94 0.25
C PHE A 293 -1.62 13.23 -0.22
N GLY A 294 -1.87 14.46 -0.66
CA GLY A 294 -3.17 14.90 -1.15
C GLY A 294 -3.67 16.15 -0.42
N ARG A 295 -4.62 15.99 0.51
CA ARG A 295 -5.26 17.16 1.14
C ARG A 295 -4.33 17.93 2.08
N ASP A 296 -3.39 17.25 2.73
CA ASP A 296 -2.48 17.85 3.72
C ASP A 296 -1.21 18.41 3.10
N ARG A 297 -0.68 17.77 2.05
CA ARG A 297 0.49 18.24 1.28
C ARG A 297 0.11 18.45 -0.19
N ARG A 298 0.14 19.72 -0.63
CA ARG A 298 -0.27 20.15 -1.98
C ARG A 298 0.84 20.93 -2.66
N LEU A 299 1.57 20.26 -3.54
CA LEU A 299 2.58 20.91 -4.39
C LEU A 299 2.09 21.03 -5.84
N PRO A 300 2.59 22.00 -6.62
CA PRO A 300 2.31 22.08 -8.04
C PRO A 300 2.98 20.92 -8.79
N ILE A 301 2.29 20.34 -9.78
CA ILE A 301 2.90 19.37 -10.70
C ILE A 301 3.95 20.07 -11.57
N THR A 302 3.58 21.21 -12.18
CA THR A 302 4.49 22.03 -12.96
C THR A 302 5.36 22.85 -12.01
N ASN A 303 6.52 22.29 -11.64
CA ASN A 303 7.44 22.91 -10.69
C ASN A 303 8.89 22.87 -11.17
N ARG A 304 9.54 24.03 -11.24
CA ARG A 304 10.99 24.17 -11.49
C ARG A 304 11.80 24.53 -10.25
N TRP A 305 11.15 24.76 -9.10
CA TRP A 305 11.85 24.83 -7.82
C TRP A 305 12.65 23.55 -7.61
N ARG A 306 13.89 23.72 -7.16
CA ARG A 306 14.76 22.64 -6.70
C ARG A 306 15.28 23.08 -5.35
N GLU A 307 15.21 22.19 -4.38
CA GLU A 307 15.86 22.42 -3.08
C GLU A 307 17.31 22.86 -3.33
N PRO A 308 17.77 23.99 -2.77
CA PRO A 308 19.12 24.46 -3.00
C PRO A 308 20.14 23.42 -2.51
N SER A 309 20.89 22.82 -3.43
CA SER A 309 22.14 22.15 -3.12
C SER A 309 23.25 23.18 -3.24
N ASP A 310 24.11 23.35 -2.23
CA ASP A 310 25.26 24.26 -2.32
C ASP A 310 26.02 24.07 -3.64
N ARG A 311 25.80 25.00 -4.57
CA ARG A 311 26.44 25.15 -5.88
C ARG A 311 26.58 26.63 -6.17
#